data_AF-A0A959Z695-F1
#
_entry.id   AF-A0A959Z695-F1
#
_cell.length_a   1.000
_cell.length_b   1.000
_cell.length_c   1.000
_cell.angle_alpha   90.00
_cell.angle_beta   90.00
_cell.angle_gamma   90.00
#
_symmetry.space_group_name_H-M   'P 1'
#
loop_
_entity.id
_entity.type
_entity.pdbx_description
1 polymer ?
#
loop_
_entity_poly.entity_id
_entity_poly.type
_entity_poly.pdbx_seq_one_letter_code
_entity_poly.pdbx_strand_id
1 'polypeptide(L)'
;AAAYALSEFDLTDAIRLNAGLRLSHFRHVGPYDFLLYDDRGEQNGVTEYGAGSTVKGYWGLEPRLSMRYRIDGKSSVKASYTRNYQYVHLASFSSISLPTDVWVPSSSRVKPQIGDQVAMGYFRDFKDRTYEGSVEVYYKDMRNLIEYAEGAEPQNTVNANFDDQFVFGDGYSYGLELFFKKRTGRLNGWVGYT
;
A
#
# COMPACT_ATOMS: atom_id res chain seq x y z
N ALA A 1 15.66 2.79 -1.77
CA ALA A 1 15.94 3.14 -3.19
C ALA A 1 14.96 2.41 -4.09
N ALA A 2 14.68 2.93 -5.29
CA ALA A 2 13.84 2.23 -6.26
C ALA A 2 14.25 2.60 -7.69
N ALA A 3 14.03 1.66 -8.62
CA ALA A 3 14.10 1.88 -10.05
C ALA A 3 12.73 1.58 -10.67
N TYR A 4 12.33 2.36 -11.68
CA TYR A 4 11.03 2.24 -12.32
C TYR A 4 11.16 2.34 -13.83
N ALA A 5 10.46 1.48 -14.54
CA ALA A 5 10.26 1.55 -15.98
C ALA A 5 8.77 1.44 -16.30
N LEU A 6 8.32 2.18 -17.32
CA LEU A 6 6.97 2.16 -17.84
C LEU A 6 7.02 2.19 -19.35
N SER A 7 6.15 1.43 -19.99
CA SER A 7 5.93 1.49 -21.43
C SER A 7 4.43 1.50 -21.73
N GLU A 8 4.06 2.29 -22.74
CA GLU A 8 2.71 2.38 -23.28
C GLU A 8 2.70 1.73 -24.66
N PHE A 9 1.70 0.90 -24.92
CA PHE A 9 1.52 0.18 -26.17
C PHE A 9 0.10 0.42 -26.70
N ASP A 10 -0.01 0.98 -27.90
CA ASP A 10 -1.25 0.97 -28.67
C ASP A 10 -1.32 -0.36 -29.43
N LEU A 11 -1.99 -1.37 -28.86
CA LEU A 11 -2.13 -2.69 -29.49
C LEU A 11 -3.05 -2.64 -30.72
N THR A 12 -4.05 -1.75 -30.66
CA THR A 12 -4.95 -1.40 -31.76
C THR A 12 -5.41 0.05 -31.57
N ASP A 13 -6.16 0.60 -32.52
CA ASP A 13 -6.81 1.91 -32.35
C ASP A 13 -7.80 1.95 -31.17
N ALA A 14 -8.28 0.79 -30.71
CA ALA A 14 -9.23 0.68 -29.61
C ALA A 14 -8.56 0.29 -28.28
N ILE A 15 -7.46 -0.47 -28.32
CA ILE A 15 -6.83 -1.06 -27.12
C ILE A 15 -5.48 -0.41 -26.86
N ARG A 16 -5.36 0.20 -25.68
CA ARG A 16 -4.10 0.69 -25.14
C ARG A 16 -3.74 -0.06 -23.88
N LEU A 17 -2.48 -0.47 -23.80
CA LEU A 17 -1.89 -1.15 -22.65
C LEU A 17 -0.79 -0.27 -22.05
N ASN A 18 -0.72 -0.18 -20.73
CA ASN A 18 0.40 0.37 -20.00
C ASN A 18 0.98 -0.71 -19.11
N ALA A 19 2.25 -1.02 -19.28
CA ALA A 19 2.96 -1.99 -18.47
C ALA A 19 4.16 -1.31 -17.80
N GLY A 20 4.16 -1.31 -16.47
CA GLY A 20 5.21 -0.75 -15.66
C GLY A 20 5.74 -1.76 -14.65
N LEU A 21 6.98 -1.57 -14.25
CA LEU A 21 7.65 -2.40 -13.25
C LEU A 21 8.48 -1.49 -12.37
N ARG A 22 8.27 -1.56 -11.06
CA ARG A 22 9.14 -0.93 -10.07
C ARG A 22 9.89 -2.03 -9.31
N LEU A 23 11.20 -1.88 -9.19
CA LEU A 23 12.02 -2.66 -8.27
C LEU A 23 12.39 -1.74 -7.11
N SER A 24 11.90 -2.03 -5.91
CA SER A 24 12.18 -1.29 -4.70
C SER A 24 13.16 -2.07 -3.80
N HIS A 25 13.97 -1.32 -3.06
CA HIS A 25 14.90 -1.83 -2.07
C HIS A 25 14.84 -0.99 -0.81
N PHE A 26 14.62 -1.65 0.31
CA PHE A 26 14.60 -1.06 1.63
C PHE A 26 15.65 -1.71 2.52
N ARG A 27 16.25 -0.91 3.40
CA ARG A 27 17.27 -1.38 4.33
C ARG A 27 17.07 -0.72 5.68
N HIS A 28 16.80 -1.53 6.69
CA HIS A 28 16.91 -1.13 8.08
C HIS A 28 18.39 -1.14 8.47
N VAL A 29 18.90 0.01 8.88
CA VAL A 29 20.31 0.22 9.27
C VAL A 29 20.41 0.68 10.70
N GLY A 30 21.48 0.29 11.39
CA GLY A 30 21.75 0.67 12.77
C GLY A 30 22.14 2.16 12.94
N PRO A 31 22.24 2.65 14.18
CA PRO A 31 22.36 1.84 15.40
C PRO A 31 21.06 1.19 15.85
N TYR A 32 21.11 -0.09 16.24
CA TYR A 32 19.96 -0.86 16.71
C TYR A 32 20.41 -2.04 17.56
N ASP A 33 19.79 -2.26 18.72
CA ASP A 33 20.09 -3.40 19.58
C ASP A 33 18.89 -4.35 19.59
N PHE A 34 19.15 -5.62 19.33
CA PHE A 34 18.13 -6.66 19.37
C PHE A 34 18.37 -7.57 20.56
N LEU A 35 17.46 -7.55 21.52
CA LEU A 35 17.51 -8.37 22.73
C LEU A 35 17.19 -9.83 22.36
N LEU A 36 18.01 -10.75 22.86
CA LEU A 36 17.83 -12.20 22.70
C LEU A 36 17.27 -12.79 24.00
N TYR A 37 16.29 -13.68 23.86
CA TYR A 37 15.63 -14.38 24.95
C TYR A 37 15.81 -15.89 24.78
N ASP A 38 15.92 -16.62 25.89
CA ASP A 38 15.94 -18.08 25.91
C ASP A 38 14.53 -18.68 25.84
N ASP A 39 14.43 -20.02 25.83
CA ASP A 39 13.15 -20.75 25.79
C ASP A 39 12.25 -20.51 27.03
N ARG A 40 12.79 -19.86 28.08
CA ARG A 40 12.07 -19.50 29.30
C ARG A 40 11.63 -18.03 29.30
N GLY A 41 11.98 -17.27 28.26
CA GLY A 41 11.67 -15.84 28.14
C GLY A 41 12.65 -14.94 28.89
N GLU A 42 13.77 -15.47 29.39
CA GLU A 42 14.79 -14.70 30.09
C GLU A 42 15.81 -14.14 29.09
N GLN A 43 16.19 -12.88 29.25
CA GLN A 43 17.19 -12.25 28.38
C GLN A 43 18.54 -12.96 28.55
N ASN A 44 19.09 -13.49 27.45
CA ASN A 44 20.35 -14.24 27.46
C ASN A 44 21.45 -13.60 26.58
N GLY A 45 21.15 -12.50 25.89
CA GLY A 45 22.11 -11.77 25.08
C GLY A 45 21.55 -10.55 24.37
N VAL A 46 22.41 -9.86 23.62
CA VAL A 46 22.07 -8.73 22.76
C VAL A 46 22.84 -8.88 21.45
N THR A 47 22.15 -8.68 20.32
CA THR A 47 22.81 -8.48 19.03
C THR A 47 22.88 -6.99 18.76
N GLU A 48 24.07 -6.43 18.83
CA GLU A 48 24.32 -5.00 18.60
C GLU A 48 24.61 -4.74 17.12
N TYR A 49 23.88 -3.79 16.54
CA TYR A 49 24.11 -3.31 15.18
C TYR A 49 24.64 -1.88 15.27
N GLY A 50 25.92 -1.68 14.92
CA GLY A 50 26.53 -0.35 14.89
C GLY A 50 25.96 0.56 13.79
N ALA A 51 26.30 1.85 13.84
CA ALA A 51 25.86 2.83 12.85
C ALA A 51 26.21 2.40 11.41
N GLY A 52 25.22 2.38 10.52
CA GLY A 52 25.39 1.99 9.11
C GLY A 52 25.46 0.49 8.84
N SER A 53 25.52 -0.35 9.88
CA SER A 53 25.39 -1.81 9.72
C SER A 53 23.97 -2.17 9.28
N THR A 54 23.85 -3.20 8.44
CA THR A 54 22.55 -3.62 7.91
C THR A 54 21.90 -4.59 8.88
N VAL A 55 20.78 -4.19 9.49
CA VAL A 55 19.95 -5.06 10.32
C VAL A 55 19.16 -6.01 9.43
N LYS A 56 18.44 -5.45 8.44
CA LYS A 56 17.64 -6.23 7.49
C LYS A 56 17.49 -5.48 6.17
N GLY A 57 17.53 -6.23 5.06
CA GLY A 57 17.26 -5.72 3.72
C GLY A 57 16.07 -6.43 3.07
N TYR A 58 15.30 -5.68 2.30
CA TYR A 58 14.17 -6.17 1.53
C TYR A 58 14.21 -5.65 0.10
N TRP A 59 13.77 -6.50 -0.82
CA TRP A 59 13.53 -6.13 -2.21
C TRP A 59 12.06 -6.38 -2.54
N GLY A 60 11.47 -5.50 -3.36
CA GLY A 60 10.08 -5.58 -3.77
C GLY A 60 9.96 -5.46 -5.28
N LEU A 61 9.30 -6.43 -5.91
CA LEU A 61 8.92 -6.35 -7.32
C LEU A 61 7.46 -5.91 -7.43
N GLU A 62 7.24 -4.77 -8.08
CA GLU A 62 5.98 -4.05 -8.10
C GLU A 62 5.51 -3.82 -9.54
N PRO A 63 4.97 -4.88 -10.20
CA PRO A 63 4.34 -4.76 -11.49
C PRO A 63 3.09 -3.88 -11.42
N ARG A 64 2.87 -3.11 -12.50
CA ARG A 64 1.68 -2.30 -12.72
C ARG A 64 1.23 -2.51 -14.14
N LEU A 65 -0.01 -2.95 -14.32
CA LEU A 65 -0.62 -3.15 -15.63
C LEU A 65 -1.91 -2.35 -15.66
N SER A 66 -2.14 -1.59 -16.73
CA SER A 66 -3.45 -1.03 -17.00
C SER A 66 -3.80 -1.15 -18.47
N MET A 67 -5.06 -1.37 -18.75
CA MET A 67 -5.61 -1.52 -20.09
C MET A 67 -6.79 -0.57 -20.23
N ARG A 68 -6.87 0.08 -21.39
CA ARG A 68 -8.05 0.83 -21.82
C ARG A 68 -8.55 0.24 -23.13
N TYR A 69 -9.81 -0.17 -23.14
CA TYR A 69 -10.56 -0.52 -24.33
C TYR A 69 -11.55 0.60 -24.66
N ARG A 70 -11.35 1.28 -25.79
CA ARG A 70 -12.25 2.29 -26.33
C ARG A 70 -13.37 1.58 -27.09
N ILE A 71 -14.60 1.70 -26.57
CA ILE A 71 -15.80 1.15 -27.21
C ILE A 71 -16.21 2.05 -28.37
N ASP A 72 -16.20 3.37 -28.16
CA ASP A 72 -16.53 4.38 -29.15
C ASP A 72 -15.82 5.71 -28.83
N GLY A 73 -16.12 6.79 -29.56
CA GLY A 73 -15.50 8.11 -29.32
C GLY A 73 -15.81 8.77 -27.96
N LYS A 74 -16.70 8.17 -27.17
CA LYS A 74 -17.29 8.70 -25.93
C LYS A 74 -17.20 7.73 -24.76
N SER A 75 -16.92 6.44 -24.99
CA SER A 75 -17.03 5.37 -23.99
C SER A 75 -15.78 4.51 -23.95
N SER A 76 -15.35 4.14 -22.75
CA SER A 76 -14.24 3.20 -22.57
C SER A 76 -14.42 2.32 -21.35
N VAL A 77 -13.90 1.10 -21.42
CA VAL A 77 -13.66 0.24 -20.27
C VAL A 77 -12.18 0.31 -19.92
N LYS A 78 -11.87 0.45 -18.64
CA LYS A 78 -10.50 0.38 -18.14
C LYS A 78 -10.40 -0.75 -17.13
N ALA A 79 -9.27 -1.44 -17.13
CA ALA A 79 -8.93 -2.43 -16.13
C ALA A 79 -7.48 -2.22 -15.70
N SER A 80 -7.16 -2.52 -14.45
CA SER A 80 -5.80 -2.41 -13.93
C SER A 80 -5.50 -3.46 -12.87
N TYR A 81 -4.20 -3.74 -12.74
CA TYR A 81 -3.62 -4.53 -11.67
C TYR A 81 -2.36 -3.81 -11.17
N THR A 82 -2.19 -3.72 -9.86
CA THR A 82 -0.98 -3.17 -9.25
C THR A 82 -0.57 -3.99 -8.04
N ARG A 83 0.74 -4.24 -7.90
CA ARG A 83 1.35 -4.68 -6.65
C ARG A 83 2.18 -3.56 -6.05
N ASN A 84 2.03 -3.29 -4.76
CA ASN A 84 2.81 -2.31 -4.04
C ASN A 84 3.45 -2.92 -2.79
N TYR A 85 4.66 -2.47 -2.46
CA TYR A 85 5.33 -2.76 -1.18
C TYR A 85 5.38 -1.49 -0.33
N GLN A 86 5.07 -1.63 0.95
CA GLN A 86 5.18 -0.58 1.95
C GLN A 86 6.13 -1.04 3.06
N TYR A 87 7.20 -0.26 3.26
CA TYR A 87 8.31 -0.59 4.16
C TYR A 87 8.30 0.20 5.47
N VAL A 88 7.39 1.17 5.59
CA VAL A 88 7.20 1.98 6.79
C VAL A 88 5.71 1.95 7.10
N HIS A 89 5.40 1.57 8.33
CA HIS A 89 4.06 1.20 8.75
C HIS A 89 3.58 2.19 9.80
N LEU A 90 2.30 2.55 9.76
CA LEU A 90 1.67 3.29 10.85
C LEU A 90 1.05 2.26 11.79
N ALA A 91 1.61 2.11 12.99
CA ALA A 91 0.99 1.34 14.06
C ALA A 91 0.22 2.31 14.95
N SER A 92 -1.10 2.24 14.89
CA SER A 92 -2.01 3.06 15.69
C SER A 92 -2.43 2.32 16.95
N PHE A 93 -2.38 3.00 18.09
CA PHE A 93 -2.85 2.47 19.37
C PHE A 93 -4.00 3.33 19.89
N SER A 94 -5.21 2.75 19.95
CA SER A 94 -6.46 3.48 20.22
C SER A 94 -7.09 3.19 21.59
N SER A 95 -6.45 2.37 22.43
CA SER A 95 -7.03 1.89 23.70
C SER A 95 -6.85 2.83 24.90
N ILE A 96 -6.22 4.01 24.72
CA ILE A 96 -5.97 5.00 25.79
C ILE A 96 -6.52 6.39 25.38
N SER A 97 -6.84 7.23 26.36
CA SER A 97 -7.28 8.64 26.22
C SER A 97 -6.34 9.55 25.41
N LEU A 98 -5.13 9.08 25.05
CA LEU A 98 -4.22 9.76 24.15
C LEU A 98 -3.73 8.75 23.09
N PRO A 99 -4.32 8.74 21.87
CA PRO A 99 -3.85 7.86 20.81
C PRO A 99 -2.42 8.22 20.43
N THR A 100 -1.55 7.22 20.35
CA THR A 100 -0.18 7.38 19.90
C THR A 100 0.04 6.57 18.63
N ASP A 101 0.21 7.31 17.53
CA ASP A 101 0.57 6.73 16.24
C ASP A 101 2.10 6.69 16.14
N VAL A 102 2.65 5.51 15.88
CA VAL A 102 4.10 5.32 15.70
C VAL A 102 4.39 4.82 14.30
N TRP A 103 5.35 5.46 13.64
CA TRP A 103 5.87 4.99 12.35
C TRP A 103 6.97 3.96 12.59
N VAL A 104 6.73 2.73 12.14
CA VAL A 104 7.61 1.58 12.35
C VAL A 104 8.23 1.18 11.01
N PRO A 105 9.56 1.16 10.87
CA PRO A 105 10.20 0.63 9.66
C PRO A 105 10.11 -0.90 9.63
N SER A 106 10.16 -1.50 8.44
CA SER A 106 10.30 -2.95 8.32
C SER A 106 11.61 -3.41 8.93
N SER A 107 11.55 -4.47 9.73
CA SER A 107 12.68 -5.07 10.46
C SER A 107 12.79 -6.57 10.16
N SER A 108 13.52 -7.31 10.97
CA SER A 108 13.52 -8.78 10.90
C SER A 108 12.15 -9.39 11.23
N ARG A 109 11.39 -8.75 12.13
CA ARG A 109 10.06 -9.19 12.59
C ARG A 109 8.93 -8.49 11.84
N VAL A 110 9.02 -7.17 11.68
CA VAL A 110 8.06 -6.37 10.92
C VAL A 110 8.36 -6.50 9.42
N LYS A 111 7.65 -7.38 8.72
CA LYS A 111 7.83 -7.56 7.27
C LYS A 111 7.17 -6.43 6.47
N PRO A 112 7.65 -6.13 5.26
CA PRO A 112 7.00 -5.17 4.39
C PRO A 112 5.56 -5.57 4.08
N GLN A 113 4.65 -4.59 4.09
CA GLN A 113 3.26 -4.78 3.69
C GLN A 113 3.20 -4.91 2.18
N ILE A 114 2.39 -5.85 1.70
CA ILE A 114 2.22 -6.11 0.27
C ILE A 114 0.75 -5.90 -0.05
N GLY A 115 0.47 -5.03 -1.01
CA GLY A 115 -0.88 -4.75 -1.49
C GLY A 115 -1.02 -5.10 -2.96
N ASP A 116 -1.91 -6.05 -3.27
CA ASP A 116 -2.31 -6.40 -4.63
C ASP A 116 -3.71 -5.87 -4.90
N GLN A 117 -3.85 -4.99 -5.88
CA GLN A 117 -5.13 -4.37 -6.23
C GLN A 117 -5.47 -4.62 -7.69
N VAL A 118 -6.68 -5.09 -7.93
CA VAL A 118 -7.33 -5.15 -9.25
C VAL A 118 -8.49 -4.16 -9.28
N ALA A 119 -8.66 -3.47 -10.40
CA ALA A 119 -9.78 -2.57 -10.61
C ALA A 119 -10.31 -2.68 -12.04
N MET A 120 -11.60 -2.43 -12.22
CA MET A 120 -12.25 -2.33 -13.51
C MET A 120 -13.30 -1.23 -13.47
N GLY A 121 -13.43 -0.47 -14.55
CA GLY A 121 -14.39 0.62 -14.62
C GLY A 121 -14.88 0.93 -16.01
N TYR A 122 -16.11 1.43 -16.10
CA TYR A 122 -16.71 1.99 -17.29
C TYR A 122 -16.72 3.51 -17.20
N PHE A 123 -16.31 4.17 -18.28
CA PHE A 123 -16.19 5.63 -18.37
C PHE A 123 -16.94 6.11 -19.60
N ARG A 124 -17.72 7.18 -19.45
CA ARG A 124 -18.48 7.78 -20.53
C ARG A 124 -18.53 9.30 -20.49
N ASP A 125 -18.25 9.91 -21.64
CA ASP A 125 -18.50 11.31 -21.93
C ASP A 125 -19.94 11.50 -22.48
N PHE A 126 -20.61 12.56 -22.05
CA PHE A 126 -21.94 12.94 -22.52
C PHE A 126 -21.96 14.39 -23.03
N LYS A 127 -22.92 14.68 -23.92
CA LYS A 127 -23.20 16.02 -24.48
C LYS A 127 -21.92 16.74 -24.92
N ASP A 128 -21.29 16.24 -25.98
CA ASP A 128 -20.05 16.79 -26.54
C ASP A 128 -18.97 17.03 -25.48
N ARG A 129 -18.79 16.03 -24.60
CA ARG A 129 -17.78 16.03 -23.52
C ARG A 129 -18.06 17.06 -22.41
N THR A 130 -19.26 17.64 -22.34
CA THR A 130 -19.68 18.55 -21.25
C THR A 130 -19.79 17.82 -19.91
N TYR A 131 -20.22 16.55 -19.94
CA TYR A 131 -20.32 15.71 -18.74
C TYR A 131 -19.47 14.46 -18.88
N GLU A 132 -19.02 13.93 -17.76
CA GLU A 132 -18.28 12.68 -17.64
C GLU A 132 -18.88 11.88 -16.49
N GLY A 133 -19.05 10.58 -16.67
CA GLY A 133 -19.42 9.67 -15.61
C GLY A 133 -18.57 8.40 -15.62
N SER A 134 -18.33 7.85 -14.44
CA SER A 134 -17.73 6.53 -14.30
C SER A 134 -18.40 5.71 -13.20
N VAL A 135 -18.32 4.39 -13.40
CA VAL A 135 -18.61 3.37 -12.40
C VAL A 135 -17.40 2.45 -12.36
N GLU A 136 -16.80 2.31 -11.20
CA GLU A 136 -15.58 1.56 -10.99
C GLU A 136 -15.76 0.58 -9.84
N VAL A 137 -15.17 -0.60 -9.96
CA VAL A 137 -15.12 -1.60 -8.89
C VAL A 137 -13.68 -2.00 -8.67
N TYR A 138 -13.33 -2.29 -7.41
CA TYR A 138 -11.99 -2.73 -7.08
C TYR A 138 -12.01 -3.84 -6.04
N TYR A 139 -10.93 -4.62 -6.02
CA TYR A 139 -10.60 -5.56 -4.98
C TYR A 139 -9.11 -5.43 -4.66
N LYS A 140 -8.78 -5.41 -3.36
CA LYS A 140 -7.44 -5.26 -2.84
C LYS A 140 -7.19 -6.32 -1.78
N ASP A 141 -6.15 -7.13 -1.99
CA ASP A 141 -5.59 -8.06 -1.03
C ASP A 141 -4.35 -7.41 -0.37
N MET A 142 -4.21 -7.56 0.94
CA MET A 142 -3.14 -6.98 1.73
C MET A 142 -2.55 -8.02 2.67
N ARG A 143 -1.22 -8.08 2.72
CA ARG A 143 -0.47 -9.03 3.54
C ARG A 143 0.51 -8.34 4.44
N ASN A 144 0.84 -8.99 5.56
CA ASN A 144 1.72 -8.47 6.60
C ASN A 144 1.21 -7.13 7.18
N LEU A 145 -0.11 -6.96 7.25
CA LEU A 145 -0.69 -5.85 8.02
C LEU A 145 -0.21 -5.95 9.45
N ILE A 146 0.01 -4.80 10.09
CA ILE A 146 0.59 -4.72 11.43
C ILE A 146 -0.40 -4.02 12.35
N GLU A 147 -0.55 -4.56 13.54
CA GLU A 147 -1.33 -3.97 14.62
C GLU A 147 -0.66 -4.27 15.94
N TYR A 148 -0.96 -3.50 16.98
CA TYR A 148 -0.50 -3.83 18.32
C TYR A 148 -1.20 -5.10 18.81
N ALA A 149 -0.44 -5.98 19.46
CA ALA A 149 -0.97 -7.15 20.14
C ALA A 149 -1.96 -6.73 21.23
N GLU A 150 -2.93 -7.59 21.53
CA GLU A 150 -3.80 -7.39 22.69
C GLU A 150 -2.95 -7.33 23.97
N GLY A 151 -3.20 -6.32 24.81
CA GLY A 151 -2.42 -6.09 26.02
C GLY A 151 -1.02 -5.49 25.78
N ALA A 152 -0.69 -5.08 24.55
CA ALA A 152 0.55 -4.35 24.30
C ALA A 152 0.57 -3.03 25.09
N GLU A 153 1.74 -2.72 25.66
CA GLU A 153 1.99 -1.46 26.36
C GLU A 153 3.11 -0.70 25.63
N PRO A 154 2.78 0.14 24.62
CA PRO A 154 3.79 0.88 23.84
C PRO A 154 4.69 1.79 24.68
N GLN A 155 4.21 2.20 25.85
CA GLN A 155 4.92 3.01 26.83
C GLN A 155 5.88 2.21 27.72
N ASN A 156 5.79 0.87 27.73
CA ASN A 156 6.56 -0.03 28.60
C ASN A 156 7.50 -0.91 27.76
N THR A 157 8.44 -0.28 27.07
CA THR A 157 9.47 -0.95 26.26
C THR A 157 10.79 -1.18 27.02
N VAL A 158 10.81 -0.90 28.32
CA VAL A 158 12.00 -1.09 29.15
C VAL A 158 12.24 -2.59 29.30
N ASN A 159 13.23 -3.11 28.57
CA ASN A 159 13.65 -4.53 28.50
C ASN A 159 12.88 -5.44 27.52
N ALA A 160 12.22 -4.89 26.50
CA ALA A 160 11.58 -5.66 25.43
C ALA A 160 11.96 -5.11 24.04
N ASN A 161 12.06 -5.98 23.02
CA ASN A 161 12.15 -5.48 21.65
C ASN A 161 10.80 -4.84 21.29
N PHE A 162 10.85 -3.60 20.80
CA PHE A 162 9.65 -2.87 20.40
C PHE A 162 8.79 -3.66 19.40
N ASP A 163 9.44 -4.38 18.48
CA ASP A 163 8.78 -5.16 17.44
C ASP A 163 7.98 -6.35 17.99
N ASP A 164 8.23 -6.77 19.23
CA ASP A 164 7.54 -7.91 19.86
C ASP A 164 6.11 -7.56 20.27
N GLN A 165 5.80 -6.26 20.33
CA GLN A 165 4.48 -5.74 20.66
C GLN A 165 3.48 -5.82 19.49
N PHE A 166 3.93 -6.24 18.30
CA PHE A 166 3.09 -6.31 17.12
C PHE A 166 2.60 -7.71 16.79
N VAL A 167 1.38 -7.77 16.30
CA VAL A 167 0.80 -8.91 15.61
C VAL A 167 0.68 -8.59 14.12
N PHE A 168 0.66 -9.65 13.31
CA PHE A 168 0.61 -9.53 11.86
C PHE A 168 -0.57 -10.32 11.30
N GLY A 169 -1.22 -9.77 10.28
CA GLY A 169 -2.34 -10.40 9.64
C GLY A 169 -2.45 -10.08 8.15
N ASP A 170 -3.40 -10.73 7.52
CA ASP A 170 -3.82 -10.45 6.15
C ASP A 170 -5.18 -9.76 6.18
N GLY A 171 -5.45 -8.93 5.18
CA GLY A 171 -6.70 -8.19 5.08
C GLY A 171 -7.08 -7.94 3.64
N TYR A 172 -8.34 -7.60 3.40
CA TYR A 172 -8.84 -7.30 2.08
C TYR A 172 -9.78 -6.10 2.10
N SER A 173 -9.94 -5.45 0.96
CA SER A 173 -10.87 -4.34 0.75
C SER A 173 -11.45 -4.43 -0.64
N TYR A 174 -12.74 -4.15 -0.78
CA TYR A 174 -13.41 -4.07 -2.07
C TYR A 174 -14.48 -3.00 -2.01
N GLY A 175 -14.82 -2.44 -3.16
CA GLY A 175 -15.78 -1.35 -3.22
C GLY A 175 -16.22 -1.03 -4.63
N LEU A 176 -17.20 -0.12 -4.69
CA LEU A 176 -17.75 0.44 -5.90
C LEU A 176 -17.66 1.96 -5.80
N GLU A 177 -17.11 2.61 -6.81
CA GLU A 177 -16.99 4.06 -6.91
C GLU A 177 -17.85 4.57 -8.05
N LEU A 178 -18.72 5.52 -7.75
CA LEU A 178 -19.51 6.29 -8.72
C LEU A 178 -18.93 7.68 -8.81
N PHE A 179 -18.74 8.16 -10.03
CA PHE A 179 -18.31 9.53 -10.27
C PHE A 179 -19.13 10.17 -11.37
N PHE A 180 -19.53 11.43 -11.16
CA PHE A 180 -20.17 12.24 -12.19
C PHE A 180 -19.65 13.67 -12.12
N LYS A 181 -19.26 14.22 -13.27
CA LYS A 181 -18.66 15.54 -13.39
C LYS A 181 -19.29 16.32 -14.53
N LYS A 182 -19.59 17.60 -14.28
CA LYS A 182 -19.91 18.59 -15.30
C LYS A 182 -18.71 19.52 -15.49
N ARG A 183 -18.11 19.51 -16.68
CA ARG A 183 -16.84 20.20 -16.98
C ARG A 183 -17.01 21.70 -17.23
N THR A 184 -18.09 22.12 -17.89
CA THR A 184 -18.24 23.50 -18.40
C THR A 184 -19.61 24.12 -18.12
N GLY A 185 -19.70 25.45 -18.17
CA GLY A 185 -20.90 26.25 -17.92
C GLY A 185 -20.89 27.02 -16.59
N ARG A 186 -21.93 27.84 -16.38
CA ARG A 186 -22.04 28.75 -15.21
C ARG A 186 -22.02 28.04 -13.85
N LEU A 187 -22.55 26.82 -13.79
CA LEU A 187 -22.43 25.92 -12.65
C LEU A 187 -21.72 24.65 -13.14
N ASN A 188 -20.56 24.36 -12.56
CA ASN A 188 -19.73 23.20 -12.84
C ASN A 188 -19.30 22.55 -11.50
N GLY A 189 -18.84 21.31 -11.55
CA GLY A 189 -18.51 20.54 -10.34
C GLY A 189 -18.60 19.04 -10.57
N TRP A 190 -18.46 18.29 -9.49
CA TRP A 190 -18.50 16.83 -9.50
C TRP A 190 -19.18 16.31 -8.23
N VAL A 191 -19.72 15.10 -8.34
CA VAL A 191 -20.24 14.31 -7.23
C VAL A 191 -19.62 12.93 -7.33
N GLY A 192 -19.15 12.42 -6.21
CA GLY A 192 -18.64 11.06 -6.06
C GLY A 192 -19.37 10.33 -4.95
N TYR A 193 -19.44 9.01 -5.06
CA TYR A 193 -19.95 8.13 -4.00
C TYR A 193 -19.13 6.85 -3.99
N THR A 194 -18.76 6.40 -2.80
CA THR A 194 -17.94 5.21 -2.53
C THR A 194 -18.60 4.41 -1.43
#